data_AF-A0A945RCS2-F1
#
_entry.id   AF-A0A945RCS2-F1
#
_cell.length_a   1.000
_cell.length_b   1.000
_cell.length_c   1.000
_cell.angle_alpha   90.00
_cell.angle_beta   90.00
_cell.angle_gamma   90.00
#
_symmetry.space_group_name_H-M   'P 1'
#
loop_
_entity.id
_entity.type
_entity.pdbx_description
1 polymer ?
#
loop_
_entity_poly.entity_id
_entity_poly.type
_entity_poly.pdbx_seq_one_letter_code
_entity_poly.pdbx_strand_id
1 'polypeptide(L)'
;MELPKNLNDLIQDQKTRRELTYGSHFLFFHTYFSHYIDCKTADFQKEMFSLTEDMSVKSIVIVAFRGSGKSTIMNMSFPLWSILGKPQCKYVIIVGLTQGQAKRHLKNIKQELENNQLLKADLGPFNEIENDWSSYTLEIPELGARITAVSIDQSIRGTRHGSHRPDLIICDDPTEIHLGERSACVIGRQWG
;
A
#
# COMPACT_ATOMS: atom_id res chain seq x y z
N MET A 1 -19.31 2.58 -3.84
CA MET A 1 -18.88 2.19 -5.20
C MET A 1 -19.24 0.73 -5.40
N GLU A 2 -20.11 0.41 -6.36
CA GLU A 2 -20.43 -0.98 -6.70
C GLU A 2 -19.48 -1.47 -7.79
N LEU A 3 -19.10 -2.74 -7.75
CA LEU A 3 -18.31 -3.35 -8.82
C LEU A 3 -19.06 -3.21 -10.16
N PRO A 4 -18.37 -2.98 -11.29
CA PRO A 4 -19.03 -2.87 -12.59
C PRO A 4 -19.88 -4.10 -12.89
N LYS A 5 -21.05 -3.89 -13.52
CA LYS A 5 -22.04 -4.94 -13.80
C LYS A 5 -21.50 -6.12 -14.62
N ASN A 6 -20.44 -5.90 -15.39
CA ASN A 6 -19.69 -6.97 -16.06
C ASN A 6 -18.27 -7.08 -15.47
N LEU A 7 -18.14 -7.78 -14.35
CA LEU A 7 -16.84 -8.15 -13.77
C LEU A 7 -15.97 -8.93 -14.77
N ASN A 8 -16.60 -9.66 -15.70
CA ASN A 8 -15.93 -10.45 -16.74
C ASN A 8 -15.16 -9.59 -17.75
N ASP A 9 -15.68 -8.40 -18.11
CA ASP A 9 -15.04 -7.52 -19.09
C ASP A 9 -13.78 -6.86 -18.50
N LEU A 10 -13.81 -6.54 -17.20
CA LEU A 10 -12.67 -6.12 -16.38
C LEU A 10 -11.55 -7.17 -16.34
N ILE A 11 -11.92 -8.44 -16.29
CA ILE A 11 -10.96 -9.55 -16.22
C ILE A 11 -10.27 -9.79 -17.58
N GLN A 12 -10.96 -9.55 -18.70
CA GLN A 12 -10.42 -9.92 -20.02
C GLN A 12 -9.62 -8.83 -20.71
N ASP A 13 -10.00 -7.55 -20.61
CA ASP A 13 -9.24 -6.48 -21.24
C ASP A 13 -8.22 -5.85 -20.29
N GLN A 14 -6.93 -6.10 -20.56
CA GLN A 14 -5.82 -5.53 -19.80
C GLN A 14 -5.85 -4.00 -19.80
N LYS A 15 -6.23 -3.36 -20.92
CA LYS A 15 -6.22 -1.90 -21.00
C LYS A 15 -7.28 -1.30 -20.07
N THR A 16 -8.52 -1.78 -20.18
CA THR A 16 -9.63 -1.35 -19.31
C THR A 16 -9.33 -1.64 -17.84
N ARG A 17 -8.77 -2.82 -17.52
CA ARG A 17 -8.39 -3.17 -16.16
C ARG A 17 -7.37 -2.20 -15.57
N ARG A 18 -6.31 -1.88 -16.31
CA ARG A 18 -5.29 -0.92 -15.90
C ARG A 18 -5.87 0.48 -15.67
N GLU A 19 -6.73 0.95 -16.58
CA GLU A 19 -7.36 2.26 -16.45
C GLU A 19 -8.26 2.38 -15.21
N LEU A 20 -9.08 1.35 -14.95
CA LEU A 20 -9.99 1.34 -13.80
C LEU A 20 -9.24 1.20 -12.47
N THR A 21 -8.25 0.31 -12.40
CA THR A 21 -7.42 0.12 -11.21
C THR A 21 -6.50 1.31 -10.93
N TYR A 22 -6.06 2.04 -11.97
CA TYR A 22 -5.31 3.29 -11.80
C TYR A 22 -6.11 4.34 -11.03
N GLY A 23 -7.41 4.48 -11.34
CA GLY A 23 -8.28 5.48 -10.73
C GLY A 23 -8.88 5.11 -9.37
N SER A 24 -8.88 3.82 -8.99
CA SER A 24 -9.55 3.35 -7.77
C SER A 24 -8.72 2.31 -7.01
N HIS A 25 -8.38 2.63 -5.76
CA HIS A 25 -7.76 1.71 -4.83
C HIS A 25 -8.68 0.52 -4.53
N PHE A 26 -9.99 0.77 -4.43
CA PHE A 26 -10.96 -0.31 -4.27
C PHE A 26 -10.85 -1.33 -5.41
N LEU A 27 -10.88 -0.87 -6.67
CA LEU A 27 -10.76 -1.78 -7.81
C LEU A 27 -9.38 -2.42 -7.89
N PHE A 28 -8.30 -1.66 -7.65
CA PHE A 28 -6.94 -2.18 -7.58
C PHE A 28 -6.82 -3.35 -6.60
N PHE A 29 -7.35 -3.20 -5.39
CA PHE A 29 -7.35 -4.25 -4.37
C PHE A 29 -8.16 -5.46 -4.82
N HIS A 30 -9.40 -5.26 -5.28
CA HIS A 30 -10.26 -6.39 -5.66
C HIS A 30 -9.79 -7.12 -6.93
N THR A 31 -8.99 -6.46 -7.77
CA THR A 31 -8.39 -7.06 -8.96
C THR A 31 -7.09 -7.79 -8.62
N TYR A 32 -6.11 -7.10 -8.06
CA TYR A 32 -4.77 -7.67 -7.87
C TYR A 32 -4.64 -8.44 -6.55
N PHE A 33 -5.39 -8.11 -5.51
CA PHE A 33 -5.33 -8.75 -4.18
C PHE A 33 -6.52 -9.69 -3.92
N SER A 34 -7.16 -10.19 -4.99
CA SER A 34 -8.36 -11.02 -4.89
C SER A 34 -8.18 -12.28 -4.03
N HIS A 35 -6.96 -12.84 -3.94
CA HIS A 35 -6.61 -13.97 -3.08
C HIS A 35 -6.61 -13.67 -1.58
N TYR A 36 -6.72 -12.40 -1.16
CA TYR A 36 -6.93 -12.01 0.24
C TYR A 36 -8.41 -11.77 0.59
N ILE A 37 -9.33 -12.00 -0.35
CA ILE A 37 -10.76 -11.68 -0.20
C ILE A 37 -11.55 -12.98 -0.01
N ASP A 38 -11.75 -13.36 1.24
CA ASP A 38 -12.54 -14.55 1.61
C ASP A 38 -14.04 -14.28 1.69
N CYS A 39 -14.44 -13.01 1.81
CA CYS A 39 -15.83 -12.60 2.03
C CYS A 39 -16.13 -11.24 1.41
N LYS A 40 -17.41 -10.87 1.42
CA LYS A 40 -17.86 -9.57 0.91
C LYS A 40 -17.24 -8.42 1.68
N THR A 41 -16.75 -7.42 0.96
CA THR A 41 -16.17 -6.20 1.52
C THR A 41 -17.15 -5.48 2.44
N ALA A 42 -16.76 -5.34 3.71
CA ALA A 42 -17.58 -4.70 4.72
C ALA A 42 -17.66 -3.18 4.50
N ASP A 43 -18.69 -2.52 5.04
CA ASP A 43 -18.89 -1.09 4.83
C ASP A 43 -17.75 -0.24 5.40
N PHE A 44 -17.18 -0.64 6.55
CA PHE A 44 -16.00 0.04 7.11
C PHE A 44 -14.75 -0.11 6.23
N GLN A 45 -14.61 -1.22 5.48
CA GLN A 45 -13.50 -1.39 4.54
C GLN A 45 -13.71 -0.48 3.31
N LYS A 46 -14.95 -0.33 2.83
CA LYS A 46 -15.27 0.63 1.76
C LYS A 46 -14.92 2.06 2.17
N GLU A 47 -15.18 2.42 3.42
CA GLU A 47 -14.77 3.71 3.98
C GLU A 47 -13.24 3.88 3.96
N MET A 48 -12.47 2.85 4.34
CA MET A 48 -11.00 2.89 4.21
C MET A 48 -10.58 3.17 2.76
N PHE A 49 -11.20 2.52 1.77
CA PHE A 49 -10.89 2.76 0.36
C PHE A 49 -11.23 4.19 -0.07
N SER A 50 -12.39 4.71 0.32
CA SER A 50 -12.76 6.10 0.03
C SER A 50 -11.77 7.10 0.63
N LEU A 51 -11.31 6.87 1.87
CA LEU A 51 -10.25 7.68 2.49
C LEU A 51 -8.92 7.57 1.73
N THR A 52 -8.59 6.37 1.23
CA THR A 52 -7.37 6.21 0.44
C THR A 52 -7.40 6.95 -0.89
N GLU A 53 -8.57 7.03 -1.53
CA GLU A 53 -8.77 7.65 -2.86
C GLU A 53 -8.98 9.16 -2.80
N ASP A 54 -9.36 9.71 -1.64
CA ASP A 54 -9.53 11.14 -1.45
C ASP A 54 -8.17 11.86 -1.25
N MET A 55 -7.72 12.56 -2.29
CA MET A 55 -6.46 13.31 -2.30
C MET A 55 -6.51 14.59 -1.44
N SER A 56 -7.70 15.06 -1.05
CA SER A 56 -7.84 16.22 -0.16
C SER A 56 -7.49 15.88 1.29
N VAL A 57 -7.61 14.61 1.66
CA VAL A 57 -7.27 14.11 2.99
C VAL A 57 -5.77 13.91 3.12
N LYS A 58 -5.14 14.75 3.94
CA LYS A 58 -3.68 14.71 4.19
C LYS A 58 -3.27 13.78 5.33
N SER A 59 -4.19 13.44 6.23
CA SER A 59 -3.90 12.57 7.36
C SER A 59 -5.08 11.67 7.67
N ILE A 60 -4.81 10.38 7.86
CA ILE A 60 -5.82 9.36 8.14
C ILE A 60 -5.40 8.59 9.38
N VAL A 61 -6.33 8.35 10.29
CA VAL A 61 -6.15 7.45 11.42
C VAL A 61 -7.23 6.38 11.34
N ILE A 62 -6.84 5.12 11.16
CA ILE A 62 -7.76 4.00 11.06
C ILE A 62 -7.58 3.13 12.29
N VAL A 63 -8.65 2.96 13.07
CA VAL A 63 -8.68 2.03 14.20
C VAL A 63 -9.67 0.92 13.88
N ALA A 64 -9.17 -0.31 13.81
CA ALA A 64 -9.99 -1.48 13.48
C ALA A 64 -9.63 -2.66 14.38
N PHE A 65 -10.53 -3.64 14.50
CA PHE A 65 -10.28 -4.87 15.25
C PHE A 65 -9.26 -5.77 14.52
N ARG A 66 -8.59 -6.67 15.24
CA ARG A 66 -7.67 -7.66 14.67
C ARG A 66 -8.41 -8.58 13.70
N GLY A 67 -7.80 -8.90 12.56
CA GLY A 67 -8.44 -9.70 11.52
C GLY A 67 -9.42 -8.93 10.62
N SER A 68 -9.55 -7.61 10.80
CA SER A 68 -10.37 -6.74 9.92
C SER A 68 -9.84 -6.57 8.49
N GLY A 69 -8.66 -7.11 8.18
CA GLY A 69 -7.98 -6.91 6.89
C GLY A 69 -7.26 -5.57 6.74
N LYS A 70 -7.25 -4.72 7.78
CA LYS A 70 -6.61 -3.38 7.74
C LYS A 70 -5.17 -3.43 7.23
N SER A 71 -4.33 -4.32 7.76
CA SER A 71 -2.91 -4.35 7.38
C SER A 71 -2.71 -4.76 5.92
N THR A 72 -3.55 -5.63 5.38
CA THR A 72 -3.54 -6.00 3.94
C THR A 72 -3.90 -4.79 3.07
N ILE A 73 -4.97 -4.06 3.44
CA ILE A 73 -5.43 -2.88 2.68
C ILE A 73 -4.43 -1.72 2.81
N MET A 74 -4.04 -1.37 4.03
CA MET A 74 -3.32 -0.12 4.32
C MET A 74 -1.80 -0.25 4.25
N ASN A 75 -1.23 -1.42 4.58
CA ASN A 75 0.22 -1.58 4.65
C ASN A 75 0.81 -2.35 3.47
N MET A 76 -0.04 -2.93 2.62
CA MET A 76 0.41 -3.71 1.46
C MET A 76 -0.19 -3.18 0.16
N SER A 77 -1.53 -3.12 0.04
CA SER A 77 -2.17 -2.62 -1.18
C SER A 77 -2.01 -1.12 -1.37
N PHE A 78 -2.26 -0.32 -0.33
CA PHE A 78 -2.20 1.14 -0.44
C PHE A 78 -0.81 1.70 -0.81
N PRO A 79 0.32 1.24 -0.25
CA PRO A 79 1.65 1.62 -0.73
C PRO A 79 1.82 1.41 -2.23
N LEU A 80 1.43 0.23 -2.73
CA LEU A 80 1.57 -0.12 -4.15
C LEU A 80 0.64 0.73 -5.02
N TRP A 81 -0.63 0.85 -4.64
CA TRP A 81 -1.57 1.69 -5.39
C TRP A 81 -1.17 3.17 -5.38
N SER A 82 -0.58 3.66 -4.29
CA SER A 82 -0.11 5.04 -4.22
C SER A 82 0.99 5.33 -5.23
N ILE A 83 1.84 4.34 -5.55
CA ILE A 83 2.92 4.44 -6.54
C ILE A 83 2.40 4.18 -7.96
N LEU A 84 1.62 3.10 -8.13
CA LEU A 84 1.20 2.57 -9.43
C LEU A 84 -0.06 3.23 -9.98
N GLY A 85 -0.89 3.79 -9.10
CA GLY A 85 -2.17 4.41 -9.42
C GLY A 85 -2.09 5.92 -9.59
N LYS A 86 -3.26 6.55 -9.58
CA LYS A 86 -3.47 8.00 -9.69
C LYS A 86 -2.58 8.86 -8.78
N PRO A 87 -2.25 8.47 -7.53
CA PRO A 87 -1.48 9.34 -6.65
C PRO A 87 -0.01 9.51 -7.06
N GLN A 88 0.58 8.55 -7.77
CA GLN A 88 1.95 8.58 -8.31
C GLN A 88 3.06 8.94 -7.30
N CYS A 89 2.95 8.48 -6.05
CA CYS A 89 4.01 8.60 -5.03
C CYS A 89 5.36 8.12 -5.56
N LYS A 90 6.42 8.85 -5.22
CA LYS A 90 7.82 8.48 -5.51
C LYS A 90 8.56 7.99 -4.29
N TYR A 91 8.14 8.39 -3.10
CA TYR A 91 8.76 7.92 -1.86
C TYR A 91 7.74 7.58 -0.77
N VAL A 92 7.62 6.29 -0.48
CA VAL A 92 6.76 5.75 0.58
C VAL A 92 7.61 5.26 1.75
N ILE A 93 7.23 5.63 2.97
CA ILE A 93 7.82 5.11 4.20
C ILE A 93 6.79 4.28 4.95
N ILE A 94 7.16 3.06 5.32
CA ILE A 94 6.39 2.19 6.21
C ILE A 94 7.11 2.14 7.55
N VAL A 95 6.42 2.60 8.60
CA VAL A 95 6.91 2.62 9.97
C VAL A 95 6.28 1.46 10.72
N GLY A 96 7.11 0.51 11.17
CA GLY A 96 6.69 -0.53 12.10
C GLY A 96 7.06 -0.19 13.54
N LEU A 97 6.37 -0.79 14.51
CA LEU A 97 6.72 -0.65 15.93
C LEU A 97 8.13 -1.18 16.24
N THR A 98 8.56 -2.25 15.56
CA THR A 98 9.93 -2.80 15.68
C THR A 98 10.58 -2.97 14.32
N GLN A 99 11.92 -3.07 14.27
CA GLN A 99 12.63 -3.33 13.00
C GLN A 99 12.17 -4.63 12.33
N GLY A 100 11.89 -5.67 13.14
CA GLY A 100 11.38 -6.94 12.62
C GLY A 100 10.00 -6.81 11.97
N GLN A 101 9.12 -5.98 12.53
CA GLN A 101 7.81 -5.69 11.94
C GLN A 101 7.94 -4.89 10.64
N ALA A 102 8.76 -3.82 10.65
CA ALA A 102 9.03 -3.02 9.47
C ALA A 102 9.53 -3.88 8.29
N LYS A 103 10.53 -4.73 8.54
CA LYS A 103 11.06 -5.69 7.54
C LYS A 103 9.98 -6.66 7.04
N ARG A 104 9.09 -7.12 7.91
CA ARG A 104 8.00 -8.03 7.54
C ARG A 104 7.03 -7.36 6.58
N HIS A 105 6.62 -6.12 6.83
CA HIS A 105 5.75 -5.39 5.92
C HIS A 105 6.38 -5.25 4.53
N LEU A 106 7.65 -4.85 4.47
CA LEU A 106 8.36 -4.73 3.20
C LEU A 106 8.52 -6.07 2.49
N LYS A 107 8.87 -7.13 3.23
CA LYS A 107 8.99 -8.48 2.67
C LYS A 107 7.67 -8.95 2.06
N ASN A 108 6.55 -8.70 2.71
CA ASN A 108 5.23 -9.06 2.18
C ASN A 108 4.95 -8.30 0.86
N ILE A 109 5.27 -7.01 0.79
CA ILE A 109 5.13 -6.23 -0.46
C ILE A 109 6.01 -6.81 -1.58
N LYS A 110 7.27 -7.14 -1.29
CA LYS A 110 8.19 -7.74 -2.26
C LYS A 110 7.66 -9.07 -2.78
N GLN A 111 7.25 -9.95 -1.86
CA GLN A 111 6.66 -11.24 -2.20
C GLN A 111 5.40 -11.08 -3.05
N GLU A 112 4.58 -10.06 -2.79
CA GLU A 112 3.40 -9.79 -3.59
C GLU A 112 3.80 -9.36 -5.01
N LEU A 113 4.73 -8.41 -5.16
CA LEU A 113 5.24 -8.01 -6.48
C LEU A 113 5.91 -9.16 -7.23
N GLU A 114 6.54 -10.10 -6.52
CA GLU A 114 7.20 -11.28 -7.08
C GLU A 114 6.25 -12.42 -7.47
N ASN A 115 5.18 -12.64 -6.73
CA ASN A 115 4.34 -13.83 -6.95
C ASN A 115 3.02 -13.52 -7.65
N ASN A 116 2.58 -12.26 -7.64
CA ASN A 116 1.34 -11.85 -8.27
C ASN A 116 1.50 -11.70 -9.78
N GLN A 117 1.20 -12.77 -10.52
CA GLN A 117 1.36 -12.82 -11.97
C GLN A 117 0.50 -11.79 -12.71
N LEU A 118 -0.73 -11.53 -12.24
CA LEU A 118 -1.64 -10.56 -12.86
C LEU A 118 -1.12 -9.13 -12.68
N LEU A 119 -0.67 -8.80 -11.46
CA LEU A 119 -0.08 -7.49 -11.17
C LEU A 119 1.18 -7.25 -12.01
N LYS A 120 2.07 -8.25 -12.11
CA LYS A 120 3.26 -8.18 -12.98
C LYS A 120 2.91 -8.01 -14.44
N ALA A 121 1.95 -8.78 -14.94
CA ALA A 121 1.56 -8.73 -16.34
C ALA A 121 1.00 -7.35 -16.74
N ASP A 122 0.29 -6.70 -15.82
CA ASP A 122 -0.36 -5.42 -16.09
C ASP A 122 0.53 -4.20 -15.82
N LEU A 123 1.26 -4.22 -14.71
CA LEU A 123 1.92 -3.03 -14.14
C LEU A 123 3.43 -3.22 -13.93
N GLY A 124 3.95 -4.42 -14.19
CA GLY A 124 5.38 -4.69 -14.19
C GLY A 124 6.04 -4.33 -15.53
N PRO A 125 7.28 -4.81 -15.75
CA PRO A 125 8.08 -5.63 -14.84
C PRO A 125 8.49 -4.86 -13.58
N PHE A 126 8.63 -5.57 -12.46
CA PHE A 126 9.19 -5.03 -11.22
C PHE A 126 10.59 -5.65 -11.06
N ASN A 127 11.59 -4.99 -11.63
CA ASN A 127 12.97 -5.44 -11.49
C ASN A 127 13.51 -4.89 -10.17
N GLU A 128 13.64 -5.74 -9.16
CA GLU A 128 14.31 -5.33 -7.93
C GLU A 128 15.82 -5.20 -8.18
N ILE A 129 16.41 -4.11 -7.69
CA ILE A 129 17.86 -3.98 -7.58
C ILE A 129 18.26 -4.54 -6.21
N GLU A 130 18.88 -5.72 -6.19
CA GLU A 130 19.53 -6.21 -4.97
C GLU A 130 20.70 -5.28 -4.59
N ASN A 131 20.66 -4.74 -3.37
CA ASN A 131 21.74 -3.97 -2.77
C ASN A 131 21.83 -4.28 -1.27
N ASP A 132 22.87 -3.78 -0.58
CA ASP A 132 23.07 -4.01 0.86
C ASP A 132 21.90 -3.54 1.75
N TRP A 133 21.04 -2.67 1.22
CA TRP A 133 19.85 -2.11 1.88
C TRP A 133 18.54 -2.80 1.46
N SER A 134 18.59 -3.86 0.65
CA SER A 134 17.41 -4.57 0.15
C SER A 134 16.50 -5.06 1.28
N SER A 135 17.06 -5.36 2.45
CA SER A 135 16.24 -5.78 3.61
C SER A 135 15.32 -4.68 4.16
N TYR A 136 15.56 -3.41 3.84
CA TYR A 136 14.79 -2.24 4.31
C TYR A 136 14.26 -1.36 3.18
N THR A 137 14.69 -1.60 1.94
CA THR A 137 14.28 -0.80 0.79
C THR A 137 13.82 -1.67 -0.37
N LEU A 138 12.81 -1.16 -1.08
CA LEU A 138 12.38 -1.66 -2.37
C LEU A 138 12.45 -0.49 -3.34
N GLU A 139 13.26 -0.61 -4.38
CA GLU A 139 13.34 0.36 -5.47
C GLU A 139 12.59 -0.18 -6.68
N ILE A 140 11.84 0.69 -7.35
CA ILE A 140 11.14 0.41 -8.60
C ILE A 140 11.66 1.41 -9.63
N PRO A 141 12.81 1.14 -10.27
CA PRO A 141 13.51 2.09 -11.12
C PRO A 141 12.67 2.59 -12.29
N GLU A 142 11.85 1.72 -12.88
CA GLU A 142 10.97 2.04 -14.01
C GLU A 142 9.97 3.16 -13.68
N LEU A 143 9.66 3.33 -12.40
CA LEU A 143 8.74 4.36 -11.89
C LEU A 143 9.47 5.50 -11.16
N GLY A 144 10.78 5.38 -10.96
CA GLY A 144 11.56 6.27 -10.10
C GLY A 144 11.02 6.32 -8.67
N ALA A 145 10.51 5.18 -8.17
CA ALA A 145 9.84 5.10 -6.88
C ALA A 145 10.63 4.23 -5.89
N ARG A 146 10.50 4.55 -4.60
CA ARG A 146 11.11 3.79 -3.49
C ARG A 146 10.12 3.59 -2.35
N ILE A 147 10.11 2.38 -1.78
CA ILE A 147 9.50 2.09 -0.48
C ILE A 147 10.63 1.83 0.52
N THR A 148 10.58 2.48 1.69
CA THR A 148 11.51 2.22 2.80
C THR A 148 10.75 1.80 4.04
N ALA A 149 11.20 0.72 4.66
CA ALA A 149 10.68 0.26 5.94
C ALA A 149 11.63 0.66 7.08
N VAL A 150 11.08 1.33 8.08
CA VAL A 150 11.80 1.82 9.27
C VAL A 150 11.02 1.45 10.53
N SER A 151 11.71 1.45 11.67
CA SER A 151 11.06 1.29 12.97
C SER A 151 10.89 2.63 13.69
N ILE A 152 10.01 2.68 14.69
CA ILE A 152 9.69 3.93 15.42
C ILE A 152 10.89 4.52 16.18
N ASP A 153 11.85 3.69 16.59
CA ASP A 153 13.11 4.06 17.23
C ASP A 153 14.16 4.58 16.23
N GLN A 154 13.98 4.35 14.93
CA GLN A 154 14.84 4.90 13.89
C GLN A 154 14.36 6.31 13.52
N SER A 155 15.30 7.27 13.52
CA SER A 155 15.00 8.64 13.12
C SER A 155 14.62 8.69 11.63
N ILE A 156 13.36 9.01 11.37
CA ILE A 156 12.83 9.32 10.03
C ILE A 156 13.27 10.72 9.56
N ARG A 157 13.76 11.57 10.48
CA ARG A 157 14.20 12.92 10.13
C ARG A 157 15.45 12.86 9.25
N GLY A 158 15.34 13.43 8.05
CA GLY A 158 16.45 13.59 7.11
C GLY A 158 16.54 12.50 6.04
N THR A 159 15.68 11.48 6.04
CA THR A 159 15.65 10.47 4.97
C THR A 159 15.14 11.09 3.66
N ARG A 160 15.85 10.81 2.56
CA ARG A 160 15.55 11.31 1.21
C ARG A 160 15.76 10.19 0.18
N HIS A 161 14.98 10.22 -0.89
CA HIS A 161 15.27 9.47 -2.11
C HIS A 161 15.58 10.46 -3.24
N GLY A 162 16.87 10.73 -3.46
CA GLY A 162 17.29 11.82 -4.32
C GLY A 162 16.81 13.18 -3.78
N SER A 163 16.05 13.92 -4.58
CA SER A 163 15.40 15.19 -4.18
C SER A 163 14.06 15.01 -3.48
N HIS A 164 13.46 13.81 -3.50
CA HIS A 164 12.10 13.59 -3.01
C HIS A 164 12.08 13.40 -1.48
N ARG A 165 11.19 14.15 -0.83
CA ARG A 165 10.75 13.89 0.55
C ARG A 165 9.71 12.75 0.53
N PRO A 166 9.44 12.12 1.68
CA PRO A 166 8.37 11.12 1.74
C PRO A 166 7.02 11.72 1.35
N ASP A 167 6.43 11.22 0.27
CA ASP A 167 5.08 11.60 -0.19
C ASP A 167 4.02 10.96 0.70
N LEU A 168 4.32 9.76 1.20
CA LEU A 168 3.44 8.93 1.99
C LEU A 168 4.19 8.27 3.14
N ILE A 169 3.67 8.41 4.35
CA ILE A 169 4.15 7.72 5.55
C ILE A 169 2.99 6.90 6.10
N ILE A 170 3.22 5.61 6.31
CA ILE A 170 2.24 4.66 6.87
C ILE A 170 2.82 4.08 8.14
N CYS A 171 2.19 4.32 9.27
CA CYS A 171 2.58 3.76 10.57
C CYS A 171 1.60 2.65 10.94
N ASP A 172 2.09 1.41 11.06
CA ASP A 172 1.29 0.30 11.56
C ASP A 172 1.51 0.08 13.05
N ASP A 173 0.42 -0.11 13.78
CA ASP A 173 0.39 -0.34 15.23
C ASP A 173 1.29 0.62 16.04
N PRO A 174 1.16 1.96 15.86
CA PRO A 174 1.99 2.94 16.57
C PRO A 174 1.75 2.97 18.09
N THR A 175 0.72 2.29 18.58
CA THR A 175 0.36 2.22 19.99
C THR A 175 -0.15 0.83 20.34
N GLU A 176 0.69 -0.02 20.98
CA GLU A 176 0.20 -1.04 21.92
C GLU A 176 -0.28 -0.37 23.24
N ILE A 177 -0.98 0.77 23.14
CA ILE A 177 -1.72 1.27 24.29
C ILE A 177 -2.93 0.36 24.40
N HIS A 178 -2.98 -0.42 25.47
CA HIS A 178 -3.95 -1.46 25.79
C HIS A 178 -5.42 -1.03 25.53
N LEU A 179 -5.87 -1.11 24.28
CA LEU A 179 -7.26 -0.94 23.86
C LEU A 179 -7.86 -2.29 23.40
N GLY A 180 -7.41 -3.39 24.01
CA GLY A 180 -7.90 -4.74 23.70
C GLY A 180 -7.59 -5.21 22.28
N GLU A 181 -8.54 -5.88 21.63
CA GLU A 181 -8.44 -6.53 20.31
C GLU A 181 -8.34 -5.56 19.11
N ARG A 182 -7.91 -4.30 19.31
CA ARG A 182 -7.89 -3.24 18.29
C ARG A 182 -6.48 -2.78 17.92
N SER A 183 -6.33 -2.32 16.67
CA SER A 183 -5.07 -1.96 16.02
C SER A 183 -5.25 -0.64 15.25
N ALA A 184 -4.23 0.23 15.24
CA ALA A 184 -4.27 1.54 14.60
C ALA A 184 -3.33 1.62 13.39
N CYS A 185 -3.72 2.36 12.35
CA CYS A 185 -2.85 2.74 11.24
C CYS A 185 -2.92 4.26 11.09
N VAL A 186 -1.77 4.93 11.08
CA VAL A 186 -1.68 6.39 10.87
C VAL A 186 -1.01 6.65 9.54
N ILE A 187 -1.63 7.50 8.73
CA ILE A 187 -1.13 7.85 7.42
C ILE A 187 -0.93 9.36 7.34
N GLY A 188 0.27 9.78 6.97
CA GLY A 188 0.59 11.17 6.62
C GLY A 188 0.90 11.28 5.14
N ARG A 189 0.32 12.28 4.47
CA ARG A 189 0.53 12.55 3.05
C ARG A 189 1.06 13.96 2.84
N GLN A 190 2.10 14.07 2.03
CA GLN A 190 2.68 15.33 1.59
C GLN A 190 2.69 15.34 0.05
N TRP A 191 1.51 15.48 -0.55
CA TRP A 191 1.41 15.81 -1.97
C TRP A 191 1.87 17.26 -2.15
N GLY A 192 2.98 17.48 -2.83
CA GLY A 192 3.56 18.82 -3.03
C GLY A 192 4.70 18.82 -4.04
#